data_AF-A0A9W9VEQ4-F1
#
_entry.id   AF-A0A9W9VEQ4-F1
#
_cell.length_a   1.000
_cell.length_b   1.000
_cell.length_c   1.000
_cell.angle_alpha   90.00
_cell.angle_beta   90.00
_cell.angle_gamma   90.00
#
_symmetry.space_group_name_H-M   'P 1'
#
loop_
_entity.id
_entity.type
_entity.pdbx_description
1 polymer ?
#
loop_
_entity_poly.entity_id
_entity_poly.type
_entity_poly.pdbx_seq_one_letter_code
_entity_poly.pdbx_strand_id
1 'polypeptide(L)'
;MGSNASKPVQAAAGAAKRQYPKKAAPPPRLPKAPRDSQASRQQYPQPPQPPTPAPPPPTPKPGPAQTPAPPSAPQGPQYHSKEQASRTKSTAIDLDGQDPDFAASLRSIGPVDPTHGFPTANRSSMQTVFPSAPTAAWLVHTARQRASKIADEEAARMRMGHHGDRSLADAFLIQQALQMRDVQNLPADEIESIMGLKGGFIDKLGEKGIVSKIGA
;
A
#
# COMPACT_ATOMS: atom_id res chain seq x y z
N MET A 1 10.82 -39.61 -62.72
CA MET A 1 10.43 -40.14 -61.40
C MET A 1 11.06 -39.24 -60.36
N GLY A 2 10.39 -38.35 -59.61
CA GLY A 2 9.00 -38.30 -59.21
C GLY A 2 8.89 -38.58 -57.71
N SER A 3 9.19 -37.60 -56.84
CA SER A 3 8.54 -37.42 -55.53
C SER A 3 8.95 -36.09 -54.91
N ASN A 4 8.00 -35.16 -54.93
CA ASN A 4 8.03 -33.84 -54.30
C ASN A 4 7.80 -33.98 -52.79
N ALA A 5 8.65 -33.37 -51.96
CA ALA A 5 8.35 -33.15 -50.54
C ALA A 5 7.67 -31.79 -50.37
N SER A 6 6.34 -31.82 -50.33
CA SER A 6 5.48 -30.66 -50.10
C SER A 6 5.52 -30.18 -48.65
N LYS A 7 5.56 -28.85 -48.44
CA LYS A 7 5.05 -28.17 -47.22
C LYS A 7 3.62 -27.69 -47.50
N PRO A 8 2.73 -27.64 -46.50
CA PRO A 8 2.41 -26.33 -45.91
C PRO A 8 2.04 -26.31 -44.40
N VAL A 9 2.45 -25.20 -43.76
CA VAL A 9 1.76 -24.30 -42.81
C VAL A 9 0.51 -24.80 -42.07
N GLN A 10 0.49 -24.72 -40.73
CA GLN A 10 -0.55 -23.97 -39.99
C GLN A 10 -0.24 -23.76 -38.50
N ALA A 11 -0.36 -22.50 -38.09
CA ALA A 11 -0.34 -22.03 -36.72
C ALA A 11 -1.66 -22.38 -35.99
N ALA A 12 -1.57 -22.69 -34.70
CA ALA A 12 -2.71 -22.60 -33.79
C ALA A 12 -2.25 -21.96 -32.48
N ALA A 13 -2.56 -20.67 -32.34
CA ALA A 13 -2.40 -19.91 -31.13
C ALA A 13 -3.34 -20.46 -30.04
N GLY A 14 -2.77 -20.95 -28.94
CA GLY A 14 -3.52 -21.31 -27.74
C GLY A 14 -4.02 -20.05 -27.03
N ALA A 15 -5.23 -19.59 -27.35
CA ALA A 15 -5.93 -18.57 -26.57
C ALA A 15 -6.82 -19.25 -25.53
N ALA A 16 -6.24 -19.63 -24.39
CA ALA A 16 -7.00 -20.07 -23.22
C ALA A 16 -7.80 -18.87 -22.66
N LYS A 17 -9.08 -18.78 -23.03
CA LYS A 17 -10.02 -17.82 -22.45
C LYS A 17 -10.21 -18.15 -20.96
N ARG A 18 -9.56 -17.38 -20.10
CA ARG A 18 -9.80 -17.39 -18.64
C ARG A 18 -11.24 -16.91 -18.39
N GLN A 19 -12.14 -17.85 -18.14
CA GLN A 19 -13.49 -17.56 -17.68
C GLN A 19 -13.40 -17.14 -16.19
N TYR A 20 -13.57 -15.85 -15.93
CA TYR A 20 -13.79 -15.36 -14.58
C TYR A 20 -15.22 -15.69 -14.15
N PRO A 21 -15.46 -16.15 -12.91
CA PRO A 21 -16.82 -16.33 -12.41
C PRO A 21 -17.55 -14.97 -12.39
N LYS A 22 -18.72 -14.93 -13.05
CA LYS A 22 -19.61 -13.76 -13.06
C LYS A 22 -20.10 -13.50 -11.62
N LYS A 23 -19.89 -12.27 -11.13
CA LYS A 23 -20.51 -11.78 -9.89
C LYS A 23 -22.03 -11.85 -10.04
N ALA A 24 -22.72 -12.42 -9.05
CA ALA A 24 -24.18 -12.40 -8.99
C ALA A 24 -24.69 -10.95 -8.89
N ALA A 25 -25.77 -10.65 -9.61
CA ALA A 25 -26.42 -9.34 -9.58
C ALA A 25 -27.10 -9.08 -8.22
N PRO A 26 -27.15 -7.82 -7.75
CA PRO A 26 -27.89 -7.48 -6.54
C PRO A 26 -29.41 -7.60 -6.76
N PRO A 27 -30.20 -7.97 -5.74
CA PRO A 27 -31.64 -8.14 -5.87
C PRO A 27 -32.36 -6.79 -6.09
N PRO A 28 -33.50 -6.79 -6.81
CA PRO A 28 -34.26 -5.57 -7.11
C PRO A 28 -34.95 -5.00 -5.86
N ARG A 29 -35.00 -3.66 -5.80
CA ARG A 29 -35.75 -2.91 -4.78
C ARG A 29 -37.26 -3.08 -4.99
N LEU A 30 -37.98 -3.43 -3.93
CA LEU A 30 -39.45 -3.45 -3.92
C LEU A 30 -40.03 -2.03 -4.08
N PRO A 31 -41.12 -1.85 -4.83
CA PRO A 31 -41.85 -0.58 -4.91
C PRO A 31 -42.76 -0.39 -3.69
N LYS A 32 -42.88 0.87 -3.25
CA LYS A 32 -43.76 1.32 -2.16
C LYS A 32 -45.19 1.46 -2.67
N ALA A 33 -46.15 0.91 -1.93
CA ALA A 33 -47.57 0.93 -2.24
C ALA A 33 -48.19 2.36 -2.22
N PRO A 34 -49.22 2.63 -3.04
CA PRO A 34 -49.91 3.91 -3.10
C PRO A 34 -50.97 4.06 -2.00
N ARG A 35 -51.26 5.29 -1.60
CA ARG A 35 -52.50 5.65 -0.90
C ARG A 35 -53.28 6.62 -1.77
N ASP A 36 -54.41 6.13 -2.27
CA ASP A 36 -55.58 6.87 -2.74
C ASP A 36 -56.26 7.55 -1.51
N SER A 37 -57.13 8.55 -1.55
CA SER A 37 -58.03 9.08 -2.58
C SER A 37 -58.40 10.53 -2.23
N GLN A 38 -58.81 11.25 -3.27
CA GLN A 38 -59.46 12.56 -3.25
C GLN A 38 -60.77 12.59 -2.45
N ALA A 39 -61.16 13.77 -1.96
CA ALA A 39 -62.57 14.10 -1.71
C ALA A 39 -62.91 15.57 -2.03
N SER A 40 -63.76 15.71 -3.05
CA SER A 40 -64.86 16.68 -3.21
C SER A 40 -64.59 18.16 -3.55
N ARG A 41 -65.43 18.61 -4.48
CA ARG A 41 -65.45 19.83 -5.30
C ARG A 41 -66.82 20.48 -5.07
N GLN A 42 -66.90 21.78 -4.79
CA GLN A 42 -68.10 22.60 -5.07
C GLN A 42 -67.68 24.02 -5.50
N GLN A 43 -68.41 24.55 -6.49
CA GLN A 43 -68.13 25.68 -7.38
C GLN A 43 -68.48 27.06 -6.78
N TYR A 44 -67.86 28.14 -7.29
CA TYR A 44 -68.42 29.45 -7.71
C TYR A 44 -67.29 30.32 -8.39
N PRO A 45 -67.57 31.40 -9.16
CA PRO A 45 -67.14 31.56 -10.57
C PRO A 45 -65.79 32.27 -10.86
N GLN A 46 -65.27 32.06 -12.08
CA GLN A 46 -64.07 32.69 -12.67
C GLN A 46 -64.24 34.17 -13.04
N PRO A 47 -63.13 34.95 -13.07
CA PRO A 47 -62.65 35.55 -14.33
C PRO A 47 -61.10 35.57 -14.44
N PRO A 48 -60.48 36.20 -15.47
CA PRO A 48 -60.17 35.77 -16.84
C PRO A 48 -58.71 35.23 -17.03
N GLN A 49 -58.41 34.67 -18.21
CA GLN A 49 -57.07 34.18 -18.62
C GLN A 49 -56.17 35.27 -19.29
N PRO A 50 -54.98 34.96 -19.86
CA PRO A 50 -53.65 35.42 -19.43
C PRO A 50 -53.00 36.44 -20.39
N PRO A 51 -51.78 36.94 -20.09
CA PRO A 51 -50.82 37.03 -21.18
C PRO A 51 -49.42 36.48 -20.84
N THR A 52 -48.82 35.89 -21.87
CA THR A 52 -47.44 35.38 -21.99
C THR A 52 -46.39 36.50 -21.97
N PRO A 53 -45.10 36.16 -21.75
CA PRO A 53 -44.07 37.08 -21.26
C PRO A 53 -43.29 37.83 -22.36
N ALA A 54 -42.78 39.00 -22.01
CA ALA A 54 -41.75 39.75 -22.74
C ALA A 54 -40.41 39.74 -21.95
N PRO A 55 -39.24 39.91 -22.60
CA PRO A 55 -37.93 39.54 -22.06
C PRO A 55 -37.28 40.67 -21.21
N PRO A 56 -36.46 40.35 -20.19
CA PRO A 56 -35.69 41.36 -19.45
C PRO A 56 -34.27 41.59 -20.02
N PRO A 57 -33.79 42.85 -20.10
CA PRO A 57 -32.37 43.21 -20.26
C PRO A 57 -31.76 43.66 -18.90
N PRO A 58 -30.49 44.13 -18.84
CA PRO A 58 -29.27 43.37 -18.63
C PRO A 58 -28.66 43.52 -17.21
N THR A 59 -27.68 42.67 -16.93
CA THR A 59 -26.96 42.45 -15.67
C THR A 59 -26.08 43.64 -15.19
N PRO A 60 -26.07 43.94 -13.87
CA PRO A 60 -24.98 44.68 -13.23
C PRO A 60 -23.84 43.73 -12.81
N LYS A 61 -22.60 44.14 -13.09
CA LYS A 61 -21.35 43.45 -12.70
C LYS A 61 -21.19 43.40 -11.17
N PRO A 62 -20.88 42.24 -10.56
CA PRO A 62 -20.36 42.19 -9.20
C PRO A 62 -18.89 42.62 -9.15
N GLY A 63 -18.56 43.54 -8.23
CA GLY A 63 -17.19 43.88 -7.85
C GLY A 63 -16.49 42.72 -7.12
N PRO A 64 -15.17 42.83 -6.87
CA PRO A 64 -14.38 41.74 -6.29
C PRO A 64 -14.80 41.48 -4.85
N ALA A 65 -15.36 40.29 -4.61
CA ALA A 65 -15.61 39.77 -3.27
C ALA A 65 -14.28 39.36 -2.61
N GLN A 66 -14.15 39.70 -1.33
CA GLN A 66 -12.98 39.44 -0.50
C GLN A 66 -12.78 37.94 -0.25
N THR A 67 -11.51 37.54 -0.24
CA THR A 67 -10.96 36.19 -0.07
C THR A 67 -11.37 35.47 1.22
N PRO A 68 -11.65 34.15 1.17
CA PRO A 68 -11.39 33.24 2.28
C PRO A 68 -9.88 32.91 2.34
N ALA A 69 -9.28 32.97 3.54
CA ALA A 69 -7.88 32.68 3.77
C ALA A 69 -7.51 31.22 3.42
N PRO A 70 -6.38 30.95 2.74
CA PRO A 70 -5.88 29.59 2.56
C PRO A 70 -5.21 29.06 3.85
N PRO A 71 -5.35 27.76 4.16
CA PRO A 71 -4.63 27.12 5.26
C PRO A 71 -3.11 27.08 4.96
N SER A 72 -2.33 27.43 5.98
CA SER A 72 -0.88 27.30 6.17
C SER A 72 -0.07 26.82 4.95
N ALA A 73 0.69 27.74 4.35
CA ALA A 73 1.67 27.44 3.32
C ALA A 73 2.69 26.38 3.81
N PRO A 74 3.04 25.37 3.00
CA PRO A 74 4.27 24.62 3.23
C PRO A 74 5.45 25.59 3.07
N GLN A 75 6.26 25.74 4.11
CA GLN A 75 7.54 26.44 4.01
C GLN A 75 8.49 25.61 3.13
N GLY A 76 8.45 25.90 1.84
CA GLY A 76 9.32 25.34 0.80
C GLY A 76 8.93 25.87 -0.58
N PRO A 77 9.85 25.92 -1.55
CA PRO A 77 9.53 26.38 -2.90
C PRO A 77 8.46 25.48 -3.52
N GLN A 78 7.32 26.07 -3.88
CA GLN A 78 6.23 25.36 -4.54
C GLN A 78 6.62 25.13 -6.01
N TYR A 79 6.92 23.89 -6.36
CA TYR A 79 7.33 23.49 -7.71
C TYR A 79 6.12 23.52 -8.66
N HIS A 80 6.14 24.41 -9.66
CA HIS A 80 5.02 24.65 -10.58
C HIS A 80 5.27 24.16 -12.03
N SER A 81 6.31 23.38 -12.28
CA SER A 81 6.63 22.92 -13.64
C SER A 81 5.61 21.88 -14.12
N LYS A 82 4.94 22.14 -15.24
CA LYS A 82 4.07 21.17 -15.95
C LYS A 82 4.86 20.27 -16.92
N GLU A 83 6.18 20.27 -16.82
CA GLU A 83 7.06 19.63 -17.78
C GLU A 83 7.00 18.10 -17.62
N GLN A 84 6.70 17.40 -18.72
CA GLN A 84 6.75 15.96 -18.75
C GLN A 84 8.20 15.50 -18.89
N ALA A 85 8.58 14.45 -18.15
CA ALA A 85 9.91 13.88 -18.24
C ALA A 85 10.22 13.43 -19.69
N SER A 86 11.16 14.11 -20.33
CA SER A 86 11.65 13.75 -21.66
C SER A 86 12.77 12.72 -21.55
N ARG A 87 12.81 11.78 -22.50
CA ARG A 87 13.95 10.86 -22.67
C ARG A 87 15.03 11.41 -23.60
N THR A 88 14.78 12.54 -24.25
CA THR A 88 15.68 13.20 -25.19
C THR A 88 16.20 14.49 -24.56
N LYS A 89 17.51 14.76 -24.71
CA LYS A 89 18.15 15.96 -24.20
C LYS A 89 17.66 17.18 -24.98
N SER A 90 17.12 18.17 -24.25
CA SER A 90 16.73 19.46 -24.81
C SER A 90 17.96 20.34 -25.05
N THR A 91 17.85 21.32 -25.96
CA THR A 91 18.92 22.27 -26.26
C THR A 91 19.37 23.08 -25.03
N ALA A 92 18.44 23.41 -24.13
CA ALA A 92 18.77 24.07 -22.86
C ALA A 92 19.72 23.22 -21.98
N ILE A 93 19.52 21.89 -21.97
CA ILE A 93 20.38 20.97 -21.21
C ILE A 93 21.79 20.89 -21.82
N ASP A 94 21.89 21.01 -23.16
CA ASP A 94 23.18 21.04 -23.85
C ASP A 94 23.96 22.33 -23.56
N LEU A 95 23.26 23.48 -23.45
CA LEU A 95 23.87 24.75 -23.05
C LEU A 95 24.40 24.69 -21.61
N ASP A 96 23.61 24.18 -20.67
CA ASP A 96 24.04 24.02 -19.26
C ASP A 96 25.23 23.05 -19.15
N GLY A 97 25.26 22.00 -19.98
CA GLY A 97 26.36 21.04 -20.02
C GLY A 97 27.68 21.61 -20.56
N GLN A 98 27.61 22.70 -21.32
CA GLN A 98 28.78 23.42 -21.84
C GLN A 98 29.24 24.55 -20.92
N ASP A 99 28.46 24.92 -19.90
CA ASP A 99 28.80 25.98 -18.96
C ASP A 99 29.94 25.55 -18.01
N PRO A 100 31.10 26.26 -18.02
CA PRO A 100 32.20 25.96 -17.11
C PRO A 100 31.84 26.13 -15.62
N ASP A 101 30.94 27.05 -15.29
CA ASP A 101 30.54 27.30 -13.89
C ASP A 101 29.65 26.15 -13.38
N PHE A 102 28.78 25.63 -14.25
CA PHE A 102 28.02 24.41 -13.96
C PHE A 102 28.95 23.20 -13.76
N ALA A 103 29.97 23.06 -14.60
CA ALA A 103 30.98 22.00 -14.45
C ALA A 103 31.79 22.15 -13.14
N ALA A 104 32.12 23.37 -12.71
CA ALA A 104 32.78 23.64 -11.44
C ALA A 104 31.88 23.26 -10.25
N SER A 105 30.58 23.57 -10.32
CA SER A 105 29.60 23.16 -9.31
C SER A 105 29.50 21.64 -9.19
N LEU A 106 29.43 20.91 -10.31
CA LEU A 106 29.45 19.44 -10.29
C LEU A 106 30.73 18.86 -9.70
N ARG A 107 31.89 19.49 -9.94
CA ARG A 107 33.16 19.11 -9.29
C ARG A 107 33.15 19.38 -7.79
N SER A 108 32.48 20.45 -7.35
CA SER A 108 32.34 20.78 -5.92
C SER A 108 31.40 19.82 -5.19
N ILE A 109 30.33 19.36 -5.84
CA ILE A 109 29.35 18.44 -5.25
C ILE A 109 29.88 17.00 -5.29
N GLY A 110 30.66 16.66 -6.32
CA GLY A 110 31.19 15.33 -6.52
C GLY A 110 30.16 14.35 -7.12
N PRO A 111 30.54 13.09 -7.38
CA PRO A 111 29.64 12.10 -7.93
C PRO A 111 28.48 11.82 -6.95
N VAL A 112 27.25 12.03 -7.44
CA VAL A 112 26.03 11.70 -6.69
C VAL A 112 25.82 10.18 -6.75
N ASP A 113 25.89 9.52 -5.60
CA ASP A 113 25.58 8.10 -5.47
C ASP A 113 24.06 7.93 -5.27
N PRO A 114 23.35 7.30 -6.23
CA PRO A 114 21.90 7.09 -6.13
C PRO A 114 21.51 6.07 -5.04
N THR A 115 22.47 5.44 -4.36
CA THR A 115 22.20 4.43 -3.31
C THR A 115 22.05 5.01 -1.89
N HIS A 116 22.16 6.33 -1.71
CA HIS A 116 22.08 6.96 -0.40
C HIS A 116 20.64 7.12 0.12
N GLY A 117 20.03 6.00 0.51
CA GLY A 117 18.85 5.95 1.38
C GLY A 117 19.14 5.44 2.80
N PHE A 118 20.33 4.89 3.06
CA PHE A 118 20.69 4.33 4.38
C PHE A 118 22.20 4.45 4.63
N PRO A 119 22.65 4.76 5.86
CA PRO A 119 24.06 4.80 6.18
C PRO A 119 24.60 3.38 6.28
N THR A 120 25.32 2.91 5.27
CA THR A 120 26.27 1.82 5.47
C THR A 120 27.66 2.41 5.49
N ALA A 121 28.34 2.24 6.62
CA ALA A 121 29.66 2.74 6.84
C ALA A 121 30.64 2.16 5.79
N ASN A 122 31.39 3.08 5.17
CA ASN A 122 32.73 2.88 4.64
C ASN A 122 32.96 1.59 3.84
N ARG A 123 32.84 1.68 2.51
CA ARG A 123 33.65 0.82 1.61
C ARG A 123 34.12 1.60 0.39
N SER A 124 35.32 2.16 0.52
CA SER A 124 36.23 2.36 -0.60
C SER A 124 36.58 1.00 -1.22
N SER A 125 35.79 0.52 -2.17
CA SER A 125 36.21 -0.59 -3.03
C SER A 125 35.38 -0.61 -4.31
N MET A 126 36.02 -0.22 -5.42
CA MET A 126 35.77 -0.66 -6.80
C MET A 126 34.31 -1.03 -7.10
N GLN A 127 33.54 -0.06 -7.61
CA GLN A 127 32.16 -0.23 -8.06
C GLN A 127 32.10 -1.29 -9.16
N THR A 128 31.84 -2.55 -8.80
CA THR A 128 31.50 -3.59 -9.78
C THR A 128 30.10 -3.32 -10.31
N VAL A 129 29.91 -3.37 -11.62
CA VAL A 129 28.61 -3.16 -12.32
C VAL A 129 27.54 -4.18 -11.86
N PHE A 130 27.95 -5.23 -11.17
CA PHE A 130 27.08 -6.20 -10.51
C PHE A 130 27.17 -6.06 -8.99
N PRO A 131 26.03 -6.07 -8.26
CA PRO A 131 26.06 -6.06 -6.80
C PRO A 131 26.70 -7.37 -6.31
N SER A 132 27.93 -7.28 -5.81
CA SER A 132 28.67 -8.43 -5.26
C SER A 132 28.16 -8.86 -3.87
N ALA A 133 27.30 -8.06 -3.25
CA ALA A 133 26.73 -8.33 -1.93
C ALA A 133 25.20 -8.32 -1.98
N PRO A 134 24.53 -9.15 -1.16
CA PRO A 134 23.07 -9.12 -1.06
C PRO A 134 22.62 -7.72 -0.64
N THR A 135 21.80 -7.09 -1.47
CA THR A 135 21.21 -5.79 -1.15
C THR A 135 20.29 -5.93 0.08
N ALA A 136 20.13 -4.86 0.86
CA ALA A 136 19.27 -4.87 2.04
C ALA A 136 17.83 -5.33 1.71
N ALA A 137 17.32 -4.96 0.53
CA ALA A 137 16.03 -5.42 0.03
C ALA A 137 15.97 -6.94 -0.12
N TRP A 138 17.04 -7.58 -0.65
CA TRP A 138 17.11 -9.02 -0.79
C TRP A 138 17.25 -9.74 0.57
N LEU A 139 18.00 -9.16 1.52
CA LEU A 139 18.10 -9.67 2.88
C LEU A 139 16.74 -9.66 3.60
N VAL A 140 16.01 -8.55 3.52
CA VAL A 140 14.66 -8.44 4.12
C VAL A 140 13.68 -9.40 3.44
N HIS A 141 13.76 -9.54 2.11
CA HIS A 141 12.89 -10.46 1.37
C HIS A 141 13.11 -11.92 1.77
N THR A 142 14.37 -12.36 1.82
CA THR A 142 14.72 -13.73 2.22
C THR A 142 14.40 -14.00 3.69
N ALA A 143 14.64 -13.03 4.58
CA ALA A 143 14.27 -13.13 5.99
C ALA A 143 12.74 -13.29 6.15
N ARG A 144 11.94 -12.51 5.41
CA ARG A 144 10.48 -12.62 5.41
C ARG A 144 10.03 -13.99 4.91
N GLN A 145 10.57 -14.46 3.79
CA GLN A 145 10.25 -15.79 3.25
C GLN A 145 10.54 -16.89 4.28
N ARG A 146 11.67 -16.80 4.98
CA ARG A 146 12.03 -17.74 6.04
C ARG A 146 11.04 -17.70 7.21
N ALA A 147 10.68 -16.51 7.68
CA ALA A 147 9.71 -16.35 8.77
C ALA A 147 8.33 -16.91 8.41
N SER A 148 7.86 -16.64 7.17
CA SER A 148 6.60 -17.21 6.67
C SER A 148 6.63 -18.74 6.65
N LYS A 149 7.71 -19.34 6.16
CA LYS A 149 7.85 -20.80 6.13
C LYS A 149 7.79 -21.42 7.53
N ILE A 150 8.49 -20.84 8.51
CA ILE A 150 8.47 -21.31 9.89
C ILE A 150 7.05 -21.20 10.48
N ALA A 151 6.35 -20.09 10.21
CA ALA A 151 4.98 -19.91 10.66
C ALA A 151 4.01 -20.93 10.04
N ASP A 152 4.16 -21.22 8.74
CA ASP A 152 3.33 -22.21 8.05
C ASP A 152 3.59 -23.64 8.57
N GLU A 153 4.85 -24.00 8.83
CA GLU A 153 5.23 -25.29 9.41
C GLU A 153 4.65 -25.46 10.83
N GLU A 154 4.71 -24.41 11.66
CA GLU A 154 4.13 -24.45 13.01
C GLU A 154 2.60 -24.51 12.98
N ALA A 155 1.96 -23.72 12.10
CA ALA A 155 0.52 -23.78 11.90
C ALA A 155 0.07 -25.17 11.40
N ALA A 156 0.85 -25.81 10.54
CA ALA A 156 0.59 -27.18 10.10
C ALA A 156 0.68 -28.18 11.26
N ARG A 157 1.69 -28.07 12.13
CA ARG A 157 1.81 -28.91 13.34
C ARG A 157 0.64 -28.74 14.29
N MET A 158 0.21 -27.49 14.51
CA MET A 158 -0.97 -27.20 15.33
C MET A 158 -2.25 -27.79 14.75
N ARG A 159 -2.41 -27.76 13.42
CA ARG A 159 -3.57 -28.40 12.75
C ARG A 159 -3.58 -29.92 12.92
N MET A 160 -2.42 -30.54 13.08
CA MET A 160 -2.28 -31.97 13.35
C MET A 160 -2.41 -32.34 14.84
N GLY A 161 -2.69 -31.36 15.71
CA GLY A 161 -2.82 -31.59 17.16
C GLY A 161 -1.49 -31.75 17.89
N HIS A 162 -0.36 -31.42 17.24
CA HIS A 162 0.92 -31.33 17.93
C HIS A 162 1.00 -29.99 18.67
N HIS A 163 0.79 -30.04 19.98
CA HIS A 163 0.81 -28.86 20.87
C HIS A 163 2.10 -28.71 21.68
N GLY A 164 3.12 -29.55 21.45
CA GLY A 164 4.43 -29.47 22.11
C GLY A 164 5.50 -28.84 21.19
N ASP A 165 6.49 -28.20 21.80
CA ASP A 165 7.67 -27.61 21.13
C ASP A 165 7.42 -26.44 20.17
N ARG A 166 6.35 -25.68 20.38
CA ARG A 166 6.10 -24.51 19.53
C ARG A 166 7.15 -23.41 19.79
N SER A 167 7.64 -22.81 18.71
CA SER A 167 8.71 -21.82 18.76
C SER A 167 8.21 -20.39 18.60
N LEU A 168 6.99 -20.23 18.07
CA LEU A 168 6.33 -18.95 17.92
C LEU A 168 5.29 -18.78 19.05
N ALA A 169 5.32 -17.59 19.63
CA ALA A 169 4.35 -17.19 20.63
C ALA A 169 3.67 -15.90 20.18
N ASP A 170 2.36 -15.84 20.37
CA ASP A 170 1.59 -14.61 20.23
C ASP A 170 1.85 -13.70 21.44
N ALA A 171 1.62 -12.40 21.28
CA ALA A 171 1.80 -11.39 22.32
C ALA A 171 1.02 -11.74 23.60
N PHE A 172 -0.22 -12.22 23.45
CA PHE A 172 -1.03 -12.66 24.60
C PHE A 172 -0.37 -13.82 25.36
N LEU A 173 0.21 -14.77 24.63
CA LEU A 173 0.88 -15.89 25.25
C LEU A 173 2.14 -15.46 25.99
N ILE A 174 2.92 -14.54 25.40
CA ILE A 174 4.09 -13.96 26.06
C ILE A 174 3.67 -13.24 27.35
N GLN A 175 2.58 -12.49 27.33
CA GLN A 175 2.06 -11.83 28.54
C GLN A 175 1.66 -12.83 29.62
N GLN A 176 0.96 -13.91 29.25
CA GLN A 176 0.59 -14.96 30.18
C GLN A 176 1.81 -15.68 30.75
N ALA A 177 2.82 -15.97 29.91
CA ALA A 177 4.09 -16.55 30.33
C ALA A 177 4.83 -15.65 31.34
N LEU A 178 4.89 -14.35 31.07
CA LEU A 178 5.48 -13.37 31.98
C LEU A 178 4.71 -13.26 33.30
N GLN A 179 3.38 -13.33 33.27
CA GLN A 179 2.55 -13.35 34.48
C GLN A 179 2.84 -14.58 35.34
N MET A 180 2.95 -15.76 34.73
CA MET A 180 3.30 -17.00 35.44
C MET A 180 4.72 -16.96 36.03
N ARG A 181 5.69 -16.40 35.29
CA ARG A 181 7.08 -16.27 35.74
C ARG A 181 7.23 -15.24 36.87
N ASP A 182 6.65 -14.05 36.69
CA ASP A 182 6.96 -12.91 37.56
C ASP A 182 6.06 -12.85 38.79
N VAL A 183 4.75 -13.12 38.63
CA VAL A 183 3.75 -13.06 39.71
C VAL A 183 3.65 -14.41 40.42
N GLN A 184 3.53 -15.51 39.67
CA GLN A 184 3.31 -16.84 40.25
C GLN A 184 4.62 -17.55 40.61
N ASN A 185 5.77 -17.04 40.18
CA ASN A 185 7.10 -17.62 40.44
C ASN A 185 7.25 -19.08 39.97
N LEU A 186 6.58 -19.44 38.88
CA LEU A 186 6.71 -20.77 38.29
C LEU A 186 8.08 -20.92 37.59
N PRO A 187 8.70 -22.11 37.60
CA PRO A 187 9.95 -22.35 36.89
C PRO A 187 9.73 -22.34 35.37
N ALA A 188 10.77 -21.97 34.62
CA ALA A 188 10.72 -21.85 33.16
C ALA A 188 10.24 -23.15 32.48
N ASP A 189 10.77 -24.30 32.89
CA ASP A 189 10.43 -25.60 32.30
C ASP A 189 8.94 -25.97 32.48
N GLU A 190 8.35 -25.60 33.62
CA GLU A 190 6.93 -25.87 33.90
C GLU A 190 6.03 -24.92 33.09
N ILE A 191 6.41 -23.65 33.01
CA ILE A 191 5.73 -22.67 32.13
C ILE A 191 5.74 -23.16 30.69
N GLU A 192 6.87 -23.64 30.21
CA GLU A 192 7.02 -24.14 28.85
C GLU A 192 6.15 -25.37 28.60
N SER A 193 6.15 -26.31 29.53
CA SER A 193 5.32 -27.52 29.46
C SER A 193 3.82 -27.20 29.48
N ILE A 194 3.38 -26.29 30.37
CA ILE A 194 1.97 -25.88 30.47
C ILE A 194 1.49 -25.20 29.19
N MET A 195 2.35 -24.37 28.57
CA MET A 195 1.99 -23.60 27.37
C MET A 195 2.34 -24.30 26.05
N GLY A 196 2.92 -25.50 26.13
CA GLY A 196 3.38 -26.26 24.96
C GLY A 196 4.54 -25.61 24.21
N LEU A 197 5.29 -24.74 24.87
CA LEU A 197 6.43 -24.01 24.32
C LEU A 197 7.65 -24.92 24.20
N LYS A 198 8.53 -24.57 23.26
CA LYS A 198 9.85 -25.19 23.14
C LYS A 198 10.70 -24.92 24.39
N GLY A 199 11.45 -25.92 24.82
CA GLY A 199 12.50 -25.81 25.82
C GLY A 199 13.40 -24.58 25.65
N GLY A 200 13.55 -23.77 26.69
CA GLY A 200 14.38 -22.55 26.71
C GLY A 200 13.78 -21.38 25.92
N PHE A 201 12.46 -21.37 25.74
CA PHE A 201 11.73 -20.21 25.20
C PHE A 201 11.69 -19.08 26.22
N ILE A 202 11.47 -19.38 27.50
CA ILE A 202 11.40 -18.37 28.57
C ILE A 202 12.76 -17.74 28.81
N ASP A 203 13.84 -18.50 28.68
CA ASP A 203 15.22 -17.99 28.76
C ASP A 203 15.52 -16.96 27.67
N LYS A 204 14.90 -17.10 26.48
CA LYS A 204 15.04 -16.12 25.38
C LYS A 204 14.35 -14.79 25.68
N LEU A 205 13.36 -14.78 26.57
CA LEU A 205 12.74 -13.54 27.04
C LEU A 205 13.65 -12.77 28.01
N GLY A 206 14.76 -13.38 28.44
CA GLY A 206 15.73 -12.81 29.35
C GLY A 206 15.41 -13.09 30.82
N GLU A 207 16.30 -12.64 31.69
CA GLU A 207 16.16 -12.82 33.13
C GLU A 207 14.88 -12.19 33.68
N LYS A 208 14.43 -12.72 34.82
CA LYS A 208 13.26 -12.23 35.53
C LYS A 208 13.41 -10.73 35.84
N GLY A 209 12.43 -9.93 35.43
CA GLY A 209 12.41 -8.48 35.66
C GLY A 209 13.00 -7.62 34.53
N ILE A 210 13.68 -8.20 33.52
CA ILE A 210 14.12 -7.44 32.34
C ILE A 210 12.93 -7.08 31.45
N VAL A 211 12.08 -8.07 31.19
CA VAL A 211 10.85 -7.93 30.42
C VAL A 211 9.69 -8.10 31.39
N SER A 212 8.77 -7.13 31.39
CA SER A 212 7.56 -7.16 32.20
C SER A 212 6.33 -6.96 31.33
N LYS A 213 5.18 -7.41 31.84
CA LYS A 213 3.89 -7.12 31.20
C LYS A 213 3.63 -5.61 31.23
N ILE A 214 3.40 -5.01 30.07
CA ILE A 214 2.98 -3.62 29.95
C ILE A 214 1.52 -3.52 30.42
N GLY A 215 1.30 -2.75 31.50
CA GLY A 215 -0.02 -2.56 32.12
C GLY A 215 -0.22 -3.46 33.34
N ALA A 216 -0.12 -2.84 34.52
CA ALA A 216 -0.80 -3.26 35.74
C ALA A 216 -2.14 -2.52 35.81
#